data_AF-A0A151TXA6-F1
#
_entry.id   AF-A0A151TXA6-F1
#
_cell.length_a   1.000
_cell.length_b   1.000
_cell.length_c   1.000
_cell.angle_alpha   90.00
_cell.angle_beta   90.00
_cell.angle_gamma   90.00
#
_symmetry.space_group_name_H-M   'P 1'
#
loop_
_entity.id
_entity.type
_entity.pdbx_description
1 polymer ?
#
loop_
_entity_poly.entity_id
_entity_poly.type
_entity_poly.pdbx_seq_one_letter_code
_entity_poly.pdbx_strand_id
1 'polypeptide(L)'
;MSSSKKYDVFLSFRGEDTLTYIDEQLEKGDEISPALIKAIKDSHVSVVVFSENYASSKWCLGELIMILDCKKDQGQIVIPIFYDIDPSHVRKQTGSYEQAFNKWKAALTEAANLSGWDSQTYRLVTRSFTFLLFSFSYARTDPELLKDIVEDVLRKLPPRYQNQRKGLVGIEEHCEWIESLLKTGPSEVRTLGIWGMGGIGKTTLASALYDKLSHEFEGKRFVTDVWEELDMSKLQDKKSLIVLDDVTTSEQLETLINYDLLGPGSRVIVTTRNKQILGLTDEIYHVEELRSHHSLQLFCLTIFGEKQPKDGYEDLSRKVISYCKGIPLALKVLRRKSKEVWESELRKLQKIPNMEIHKVLKLSYDGLDDSQKDIFLDIACFFKRNYKDWVIGILEASGFFAASGIEVLLDKALVTISDDNRIEMHDLIQELGQEIVRQECIKDPGRRSRLWRHEEVHDVLKYNKGTDVVEGIVLDLYKLTGYLCLSSDSLSKMTNLRFLQIQGWRYNRFNVCLSNGLKSLHDKLRYLHWDRFCLEC
;
A
#
# COMPACT_ATOMS: atom_id res chain seq x y z
N MET A 1 12.05 -19.26 -27.10
CA MET A 1 12.22 -17.80 -26.97
C MET A 1 10.88 -17.15 -27.22
N SER A 2 10.07 -16.87 -26.18
CA SER A 2 8.84 -16.09 -26.36
C SER A 2 9.18 -14.61 -26.21
N SER A 3 9.05 -13.85 -27.30
CA SER A 3 9.15 -12.39 -27.27
C SER A 3 8.09 -11.84 -26.30
N SER A 4 8.52 -11.08 -25.29
CA SER A 4 7.57 -10.36 -24.42
C SER A 4 7.04 -9.15 -25.17
N LYS A 5 5.78 -9.19 -25.60
CA LYS A 5 5.12 -8.03 -26.22
C LYS A 5 5.04 -6.88 -25.20
N LYS A 6 5.25 -5.64 -25.66
CA LYS A 6 5.41 -4.44 -24.81
C LYS A 6 4.07 -3.84 -24.37
N TYR A 7 3.03 -4.00 -25.18
CA TYR A 7 1.70 -3.41 -24.95
C TYR A 7 0.65 -4.52 -24.81
N ASP A 8 -0.36 -4.27 -23.97
CA ASP A 8 -1.46 -5.21 -23.77
C ASP A 8 -2.47 -5.11 -24.92
N VAL A 9 -2.91 -3.89 -25.22
CA VAL A 9 -3.95 -3.62 -26.22
C VAL A 9 -3.50 -2.50 -27.15
N PHE A 10 -3.68 -2.69 -28.46
CA PHE A 10 -3.65 -1.63 -29.47
C PHE A 10 -5.08 -1.30 -29.89
N LEU A 11 -5.43 -0.02 -29.98
CA LEU A 11 -6.76 0.43 -30.42
C LEU A 11 -6.62 1.12 -31.77
N SER A 12 -7.30 0.61 -32.79
CA SER A 12 -7.43 1.26 -34.11
C SER A 12 -8.84 1.82 -34.24
N PHE A 13 -8.96 3.13 -34.48
CA PHE A 13 -10.24 3.82 -34.56
C PHE A 13 -10.12 5.10 -35.39
N ARG A 14 -11.26 5.70 -35.77
CA ARG A 14 -11.30 7.01 -36.41
C ARG A 14 -11.50 8.08 -35.35
N GLY A 15 -10.45 8.86 -35.06
CA GLY A 15 -10.47 9.89 -34.01
C GLY A 15 -11.46 11.04 -34.24
N GLU A 16 -11.88 11.31 -35.47
CA GLU A 16 -12.94 12.31 -35.76
C GLU A 16 -14.35 11.82 -35.40
N ASP A 17 -14.57 10.49 -35.35
CA ASP A 17 -15.89 9.89 -35.07
C ASP A 17 -16.09 9.55 -33.59
N THR A 18 -15.01 9.61 -32.79
CA THR A 18 -15.01 9.23 -31.38
C THR A 18 -14.36 10.37 -30.59
N LEU A 19 -15.15 11.09 -29.78
CA LEU A 19 -14.72 12.23 -28.96
C LEU A 19 -13.80 11.84 -27.79
N THR A 20 -12.75 11.08 -28.06
CA THR A 20 -11.71 10.69 -27.10
C THR A 20 -10.34 10.91 -27.74
N TYR A 21 -9.79 12.08 -27.46
CA TYR A 21 -8.43 12.48 -27.82
C TYR A 21 -7.43 11.85 -26.85
N ILE A 22 -6.70 10.82 -27.28
CA ILE A 22 -5.36 10.49 -26.77
C ILE A 22 -4.52 10.02 -27.95
N ASP A 23 -3.91 10.97 -28.65
CA ASP A 23 -2.81 10.69 -29.58
C ASP A 23 -1.82 11.85 -29.52
N GLU A 24 -1.10 11.96 -28.40
CA GLU A 24 -0.24 13.13 -28.10
C GLU A 24 1.23 12.98 -28.51
N GLN A 25 1.65 11.95 -29.26
CA GLN A 25 3.10 11.82 -29.58
C GLN A 25 3.48 11.47 -31.02
N LEU A 26 2.64 11.68 -32.03
CA LEU A 26 3.04 11.46 -33.42
C LEU A 26 2.74 12.67 -34.32
N GLU A 27 3.78 13.15 -35.01
CA GLU A 27 3.68 14.20 -36.03
C GLU A 27 2.81 13.71 -37.20
N LYS A 28 1.87 14.57 -37.62
CA LYS A 28 0.91 14.27 -38.69
C LYS A 28 1.60 14.24 -40.07
N GLY A 29 1.42 13.14 -40.81
CA GLY A 29 1.83 12.96 -42.20
C GLY A 29 1.18 11.70 -42.81
N ASP A 30 1.13 11.57 -44.13
CA ASP A 30 0.36 10.53 -44.85
C ASP A 30 0.90 9.08 -44.72
N GLU A 31 1.99 8.86 -43.97
CA GLU A 31 2.62 7.55 -43.77
C GLU A 31 2.60 7.13 -42.29
N ILE A 32 2.22 5.86 -42.03
CA ILE A 32 2.23 5.28 -40.68
C ILE A 32 3.65 5.32 -40.13
N SER A 33 3.84 5.98 -38.99
CA SER A 33 5.18 6.12 -38.38
C SER A 33 5.78 4.74 -38.04
N PRO A 34 7.11 4.56 -38.14
CA PRO A 34 7.78 3.33 -37.70
C PRO A 34 7.50 2.98 -36.24
N ALA A 35 7.25 3.99 -35.40
CA ALA A 35 6.87 3.82 -34.00
C ALA A 35 5.49 3.17 -33.85
N LEU A 36 4.51 3.55 -34.68
CA LEU A 36 3.17 2.97 -34.67
C LEU A 36 3.17 1.52 -35.18
N ILE A 37 3.92 1.24 -36.25
CA ILE A 37 4.10 -0.14 -36.75
C ILE A 37 4.68 -1.04 -35.65
N LYS A 38 5.66 -0.51 -34.90
CA LYS A 38 6.24 -1.23 -33.76
C LYS A 38 5.22 -1.43 -32.64
N ALA A 39 4.38 -0.43 -32.33
CA ALA A 39 3.34 -0.55 -31.32
C ALA A 39 2.31 -1.64 -31.67
N ILE A 40 1.87 -1.71 -32.93
CA ILE A 40 0.95 -2.75 -33.41
C ILE A 40 1.56 -4.14 -33.21
N LYS A 41 2.81 -4.34 -33.67
CA LYS A 41 3.53 -5.63 -33.56
C LYS A 41 3.76 -6.04 -32.09
N ASP A 42 4.11 -5.07 -31.25
CA ASP A 42 4.39 -5.27 -29.83
C ASP A 42 3.11 -5.34 -28.96
N SER A 43 1.91 -5.50 -29.54
CA SER A 43 0.63 -5.60 -28.79
C SER A 43 0.06 -7.02 -28.74
N HIS A 44 -0.49 -7.43 -27.58
CA HIS A 44 -1.09 -8.76 -27.41
C HIS A 44 -2.47 -8.87 -28.09
N VAL A 45 -3.30 -7.85 -27.93
CA VAL A 45 -4.65 -7.77 -28.51
C VAL A 45 -4.74 -6.49 -29.34
N SER A 46 -5.40 -6.55 -30.49
CA SER A 46 -5.81 -5.37 -31.26
C SER A 46 -7.32 -5.25 -31.28
N VAL A 47 -7.83 -4.11 -30.84
CA VAL A 47 -9.24 -3.76 -30.92
C VAL A 47 -9.42 -2.81 -32.11
N VAL A 48 -10.32 -3.15 -33.02
CA VAL A 48 -10.61 -2.34 -34.22
C VAL A 48 -12.03 -1.81 -34.13
N VAL A 49 -12.19 -0.50 -34.02
CA VAL A 49 -13.50 0.16 -33.94
C VAL A 49 -13.89 0.64 -35.32
N PHE A 50 -14.79 -0.09 -35.97
CA PHE A 50 -15.42 0.30 -37.21
C PHE A 50 -16.55 1.30 -36.95
N SER A 51 -16.41 2.49 -37.49
CA SER A 51 -17.38 3.58 -37.49
C SER A 51 -17.77 3.94 -38.93
N GLU A 52 -18.81 4.76 -39.10
CA GLU A 52 -19.29 5.18 -40.43
C GLU A 52 -18.16 5.71 -41.34
N ASN A 53 -17.22 6.50 -40.81
CA ASN A 53 -16.15 7.11 -41.60
C ASN A 53 -14.79 6.41 -41.47
N TYR A 54 -14.69 5.24 -40.83
CA TYR A 54 -13.41 4.53 -40.67
C TYR A 54 -12.71 4.29 -42.02
N ALA A 55 -13.48 3.87 -43.04
CA ALA A 55 -12.96 3.58 -44.38
C ALA A 55 -12.59 4.81 -45.23
N SER A 56 -12.87 6.02 -44.74
CA SER A 56 -12.40 7.27 -45.38
C SER A 56 -10.91 7.55 -45.08
N SER A 57 -10.39 6.97 -43.99
CA SER A 57 -9.03 7.23 -43.52
C SER A 57 -8.05 6.21 -44.07
N LYS A 58 -7.13 6.68 -44.92
CA LYS A 58 -6.02 5.86 -45.41
C LYS A 58 -5.16 5.29 -44.27
N TRP A 59 -5.05 6.06 -43.18
CA TRP A 59 -4.30 5.68 -42.00
C TRP A 59 -4.94 4.50 -41.27
N CYS A 60 -6.24 4.58 -40.97
CA CYS A 60 -6.99 3.50 -40.30
C CYS A 60 -6.94 2.20 -41.12
N LEU A 61 -7.04 2.30 -42.45
CA LEU A 61 -6.97 1.14 -43.34
C LEU A 61 -5.55 0.55 -43.44
N GLY A 62 -4.51 1.39 -43.32
CA GLY A 62 -3.14 0.91 -43.20
C GLY A 62 -2.87 0.19 -41.88
N GLU A 63 -3.38 0.70 -40.75
CA GLU A 63 -3.31 0.02 -39.45
C GLU A 63 -4.00 -1.33 -39.49
N LEU A 64 -5.21 -1.39 -40.08
CA LEU A 64 -5.98 -2.62 -40.20
C LEU A 64 -5.21 -3.73 -40.92
N ILE A 65 -4.52 -3.40 -42.01
CA ILE A 65 -3.68 -4.36 -42.74
C ILE A 65 -2.57 -4.89 -41.84
N MET A 66 -1.85 -4.00 -41.15
CA MET A 66 -0.77 -4.39 -40.25
C MET A 66 -1.27 -5.27 -39.10
N ILE A 67 -2.44 -4.98 -38.55
CA ILE A 67 -3.09 -5.78 -37.51
C ILE A 67 -3.41 -7.19 -38.03
N LEU A 68 -3.97 -7.31 -39.23
CA LEU A 68 -4.28 -8.60 -39.83
C LEU A 68 -3.03 -9.40 -40.21
N ASP A 69 -1.97 -8.74 -40.66
CA ASP A 69 -0.67 -9.38 -40.88
C ASP A 69 -0.09 -9.91 -39.56
N CYS A 70 -0.14 -9.13 -38.47
CA CYS A 70 0.30 -9.60 -37.15
C CYS A 70 -0.56 -10.74 -36.61
N LYS A 71 -1.86 -10.78 -36.94
CA LYS A 71 -2.72 -11.92 -36.62
C LYS A 71 -2.26 -13.19 -37.34
N LYS A 72 -1.94 -13.11 -38.63
CA LYS A 72 -1.49 -14.25 -39.44
C LYS A 72 -0.10 -14.73 -39.03
N ASP A 73 0.83 -13.80 -38.86
CA ASP A 73 2.25 -14.11 -38.68
C ASP A 73 2.63 -14.38 -37.21
N GLN A 74 1.92 -13.77 -36.26
CA GLN A 74 2.27 -13.78 -34.84
C GLN A 74 1.15 -14.28 -33.91
N GLY A 75 -0.01 -14.66 -34.46
CA GLY A 75 -1.15 -15.11 -33.67
C GLY A 75 -1.78 -14.04 -32.80
N GLN A 76 -1.59 -12.75 -33.12
CA GLN A 76 -2.20 -11.64 -32.40
C GLN A 76 -3.73 -11.72 -32.42
N ILE A 77 -4.37 -11.51 -31.26
CA ILE A 77 -5.83 -11.56 -31.15
C ILE A 77 -6.40 -10.25 -31.69
N VAL A 78 -7.44 -10.33 -32.53
CA VAL A 78 -8.10 -9.16 -33.12
C VAL A 78 -9.58 -9.20 -32.77
N ILE A 79 -10.10 -8.11 -32.21
CA ILE A 79 -11.50 -7.96 -31.79
C ILE A 79 -12.11 -6.77 -32.54
N PRO A 80 -13.04 -7.00 -33.48
CA PRO A 80 -13.75 -5.90 -34.12
C PRO A 80 -14.93 -5.42 -33.25
N ILE A 81 -15.14 -4.11 -33.25
CA ILE A 81 -16.28 -3.42 -32.64
C ILE A 81 -16.95 -2.61 -33.76
N PHE A 82 -18.23 -2.86 -34.00
CA PHE A 82 -19.04 -2.13 -34.97
C PHE A 82 -19.86 -1.06 -34.24
N TYR A 83 -19.36 0.16 -34.27
CA TYR A 83 -19.91 1.32 -33.58
C TYR A 83 -20.81 2.13 -34.52
N ASP A 84 -22.11 2.11 -34.23
CA ASP A 84 -23.18 2.74 -35.02
C ASP A 84 -23.16 2.36 -36.52
N ILE A 85 -22.63 1.18 -36.87
CA ILE A 85 -22.58 0.65 -38.24
C ILE A 85 -22.96 -0.83 -38.29
N ASP A 86 -23.72 -1.22 -39.33
CA ASP A 86 -24.04 -2.62 -39.59
C ASP A 86 -22.77 -3.38 -40.08
N PRO A 87 -22.39 -4.51 -39.46
CA PRO A 87 -21.23 -5.30 -39.89
C PRO A 87 -21.24 -5.70 -41.36
N SER A 88 -22.43 -5.84 -41.98
CA SER A 88 -22.60 -6.14 -43.39
C SER A 88 -22.14 -5.01 -44.30
N HIS A 89 -22.22 -3.75 -43.87
CA HIS A 89 -21.66 -2.61 -44.61
C HIS A 89 -20.14 -2.70 -44.66
N VAL A 90 -19.51 -3.08 -43.55
CA VAL A 90 -18.06 -3.30 -43.50
C VAL A 90 -17.67 -4.53 -44.31
N ARG A 91 -18.45 -5.62 -44.24
CA ARG A 91 -18.17 -6.91 -44.89
C ARG A 91 -18.38 -6.90 -46.40
N LYS A 92 -19.44 -6.25 -46.88
CA LYS A 92 -19.79 -6.16 -48.32
C LYS A 92 -19.32 -4.85 -48.96
N GLN A 93 -18.74 -3.96 -48.15
CA GLN A 93 -18.32 -2.61 -48.54
C GLN A 93 -19.43 -1.84 -49.26
N THR A 94 -20.58 -1.72 -48.59
CA THR A 94 -21.76 -0.95 -49.03
C THR A 94 -21.89 0.36 -48.23
N GLY A 95 -22.61 1.35 -48.76
CA GLY A 95 -22.76 2.65 -48.09
C GLY A 95 -21.46 3.44 -48.02
N SER A 96 -21.10 4.00 -46.86
CA SER A 96 -19.88 4.82 -46.66
C SER A 96 -18.58 4.05 -46.93
N TYR A 97 -18.61 2.71 -46.93
CA TYR A 97 -17.47 1.85 -47.24
C TYR A 97 -17.31 1.54 -48.73
N GLU A 98 -18.26 1.95 -49.61
CA GLU A 98 -18.16 1.76 -51.07
C GLU A 98 -16.97 2.49 -51.68
N GLN A 99 -16.61 3.63 -51.09
CA GLN A 99 -15.50 4.47 -51.52
C GLN A 99 -14.13 3.88 -51.13
N ALA A 100 -14.09 2.77 -50.39
CA ALA A 100 -12.85 2.11 -50.01
C ALA A 100 -12.12 1.53 -51.25
N PHE A 101 -10.84 1.88 -51.41
CA PHE A 101 -10.00 1.43 -52.52
C PHE A 101 -9.95 -0.11 -52.60
N ASN A 102 -9.96 -0.66 -53.82
CA ASN A 102 -9.98 -2.12 -54.08
C ASN A 102 -8.89 -2.92 -53.35
N LYS A 103 -7.73 -2.28 -53.05
CA LYS A 103 -6.62 -2.90 -52.30
C LYS A 103 -7.00 -3.26 -50.85
N TRP A 104 -7.99 -2.62 -50.26
CA TRP A 104 -8.32 -2.73 -48.83
C TRP A 104 -9.62 -3.49 -48.54
N LYS A 105 -10.40 -3.80 -49.57
CA LYS A 105 -11.66 -4.57 -49.48
C LYS A 105 -11.47 -5.97 -48.89
N ALA A 106 -10.34 -6.62 -49.19
CA ALA A 106 -10.02 -7.94 -48.64
C ALA A 106 -9.79 -7.87 -47.11
N ALA A 107 -9.05 -6.87 -46.63
CA ALA A 107 -8.79 -6.66 -45.20
C ALA A 107 -10.08 -6.34 -44.42
N LEU A 108 -10.93 -5.46 -44.98
CA LEU A 108 -12.23 -5.12 -44.39
C LEU A 108 -13.15 -6.34 -44.29
N THR A 109 -13.22 -7.15 -45.36
CA THR A 109 -13.99 -8.40 -45.35
C THR A 109 -13.46 -9.38 -44.31
N GLU A 110 -12.14 -9.56 -44.24
CA GLU A 110 -11.49 -10.48 -43.30
C GLU A 110 -11.75 -10.07 -41.84
N ALA A 111 -11.59 -8.78 -41.52
CA ALA A 111 -11.85 -8.25 -40.19
C ALA A 111 -13.34 -8.31 -39.81
N ALA A 112 -14.25 -8.03 -40.75
CA ALA A 112 -15.69 -8.08 -40.51
C ALA A 112 -16.23 -9.52 -40.34
N ASN A 113 -15.48 -10.53 -40.76
CA ASN A 113 -15.81 -11.95 -40.56
C ASN A 113 -15.35 -12.50 -39.20
N LEU A 114 -14.64 -11.71 -38.40
CA LEU A 114 -14.22 -12.14 -37.06
C LEU A 114 -15.37 -11.98 -36.05
N SER A 115 -15.35 -12.80 -35.01
CA SER A 115 -16.28 -12.65 -33.89
C SER A 115 -16.02 -11.31 -33.17
N GLY A 116 -17.02 -10.43 -33.19
CA GLY A 116 -16.92 -9.08 -32.65
C GLY A 116 -18.24 -8.56 -32.12
N TRP A 117 -18.22 -7.32 -31.65
CA TRP A 117 -19.32 -6.67 -30.95
C TRP A 117 -20.08 -5.72 -31.89
N ASP A 118 -21.40 -5.85 -31.96
CA ASP A 118 -22.26 -4.96 -32.74
C ASP A 118 -23.16 -4.11 -31.82
N SER A 119 -22.98 -2.79 -31.87
CA SER A 119 -23.76 -1.82 -31.11
C SER A 119 -25.24 -1.75 -31.52
N GLN A 120 -25.59 -2.10 -32.77
CA GLN A 120 -26.97 -2.09 -33.25
C GLN A 120 -27.76 -3.32 -32.79
N THR A 121 -27.14 -4.50 -32.78
CA THR A 121 -27.75 -5.74 -32.23
C THR A 121 -28.07 -5.59 -30.73
N TYR A 122 -27.22 -4.91 -29.95
CA TYR A 122 -27.45 -4.70 -28.51
C TYR A 122 -28.64 -3.76 -28.24
N ARG A 123 -28.87 -2.74 -29.10
CA ARG A 123 -30.07 -1.88 -29.08
C ARG A 123 -31.38 -2.63 -29.36
N LEU A 124 -31.33 -3.77 -30.08
CA LEU A 124 -32.52 -4.57 -30.39
C LEU A 124 -32.86 -5.55 -29.26
N VAL A 125 -31.86 -6.09 -28.57
CA VAL A 125 -32.06 -6.99 -27.41
C VAL A 125 -32.64 -6.21 -26.22
N THR A 126 -32.17 -4.98 -25.96
CA THR A 126 -32.72 -4.08 -24.92
C THR A 126 -34.13 -3.54 -25.25
N ARG A 127 -34.54 -3.53 -26.52
CA ARG A 127 -35.93 -3.18 -26.92
C ARG A 127 -36.94 -4.31 -26.71
N SER A 128 -36.51 -5.56 -26.50
CA SER A 128 -37.42 -6.66 -26.19
C SER A 128 -37.78 -6.76 -24.71
N PHE A 129 -37.12 -5.99 -23.83
CA PHE A 129 -37.37 -6.01 -22.38
C PHE A 129 -37.86 -4.67 -21.78
N THR A 130 -37.91 -3.59 -22.56
CA THR A 130 -38.27 -2.26 -22.03
C THR A 130 -39.25 -1.52 -22.95
N PHE A 131 -40.44 -2.10 -23.15
CA PHE A 131 -41.60 -1.34 -23.60
C PHE A 131 -42.30 -0.74 -22.37
N LEU A 132 -41.70 0.30 -21.77
CA LEU A 132 -42.39 1.37 -21.02
C LEU A 132 -41.34 2.34 -20.43
N LEU A 133 -41.50 3.63 -20.78
CA LEU A 133 -40.97 4.84 -20.10
C LEU A 133 -39.55 5.33 -20.47
N PHE A 134 -39.40 5.96 -21.63
CA PHE A 134 -39.27 7.43 -21.80
C PHE A 134 -38.68 7.77 -23.18
N SER A 135 -39.35 8.66 -23.91
CA SER A 135 -38.83 9.32 -25.10
C SER A 135 -38.13 10.62 -24.69
N PHE A 136 -36.87 10.82 -25.08
CA PHE A 136 -36.27 12.02 -25.71
C PHE A 136 -34.73 12.03 -25.58
N SER A 137 -34.05 12.10 -26.73
CA SER A 137 -32.74 12.74 -27.00
C SER A 137 -31.57 12.55 -26.02
N TYR A 138 -30.61 11.67 -26.35
CA TYR A 138 -29.21 11.97 -26.68
C TYR A 138 -28.47 10.63 -26.81
N ALA A 139 -27.95 10.35 -28.02
CA ALA A 139 -27.10 9.18 -28.26
C ALA A 139 -25.80 9.32 -27.48
N ARG A 140 -25.63 8.50 -26.43
CA ARG A 140 -24.35 8.21 -25.80
C ARG A 140 -24.27 6.70 -25.60
N THR A 141 -23.11 6.16 -25.94
CA THR A 141 -22.72 4.75 -25.86
C THR A 141 -23.19 4.11 -24.55
N ASP A 142 -23.76 2.91 -24.65
CA ASP A 142 -24.29 2.16 -23.51
C ASP A 142 -23.14 1.72 -22.56
N PRO A 143 -23.13 2.14 -21.28
CA PRO A 143 -22.11 1.76 -20.30
C PRO A 143 -21.98 0.24 -20.13
N GLU A 144 -23.05 -0.53 -20.36
CA GLU A 144 -23.06 -1.98 -20.21
C GLU A 144 -22.29 -2.68 -21.34
N LEU A 145 -22.45 -2.22 -22.58
CA LEU A 145 -21.71 -2.73 -23.74
C LEU A 145 -20.20 -2.51 -23.56
N LEU A 146 -19.80 -1.34 -23.06
CA LEU A 146 -18.40 -1.02 -22.84
C LEU A 146 -17.79 -1.93 -21.76
N LYS A 147 -18.56 -2.22 -20.70
CA LYS A 147 -18.16 -3.14 -19.63
C LYS A 147 -17.95 -4.56 -20.14
N ASP A 148 -18.88 -5.08 -20.95
CA ASP A 148 -18.79 -6.43 -21.52
C ASP A 148 -17.59 -6.57 -22.47
N ILE A 149 -17.35 -5.54 -23.30
CA ILE A 149 -16.18 -5.48 -24.19
C ILE A 149 -14.88 -5.49 -23.39
N VAL A 150 -14.79 -4.70 -22.31
CA VAL A 150 -13.62 -4.67 -21.44
C VAL A 150 -13.39 -6.04 -20.79
N GLU A 151 -14.44 -6.71 -20.33
CA GLU A 151 -14.33 -8.04 -19.73
C GLU A 151 -13.87 -9.11 -20.74
N ASP A 152 -14.39 -9.08 -21.98
CA ASP A 152 -13.97 -9.99 -23.05
C ASP A 152 -12.51 -9.76 -23.46
N VAL A 153 -12.06 -8.51 -23.56
CA VAL A 153 -10.64 -8.16 -23.78
C VAL A 153 -9.76 -8.69 -22.65
N LEU A 154 -10.17 -8.50 -21.39
CA LEU A 154 -9.43 -8.99 -20.22
C LEU A 154 -9.31 -10.51 -20.18
N ARG A 155 -10.34 -11.25 -20.61
CA ARG A 155 -10.30 -12.73 -20.71
C ARG A 155 -9.39 -13.24 -21.83
N LYS A 156 -9.26 -12.48 -22.92
CA LYS A 156 -8.43 -12.84 -24.09
C LYS A 156 -6.96 -12.45 -23.95
N LEU A 157 -6.64 -11.53 -23.04
CA LEU A 157 -5.25 -11.29 -22.66
C LEU A 157 -4.66 -12.55 -22.01
N PRO A 158 -3.39 -12.90 -22.31
CA PRO A 158 -2.74 -14.00 -21.59
C PRO A 158 -2.84 -13.74 -20.09
N PRO A 159 -3.04 -14.79 -19.26
CA PRO A 159 -3.27 -14.65 -17.83
C PRO A 159 -2.23 -13.70 -17.21
N ARG A 160 -2.66 -12.48 -16.84
CA ARG A 160 -1.84 -11.50 -16.10
C ARG A 160 -1.28 -12.10 -14.80
N TYR A 161 -1.88 -13.18 -14.35
CA TYR A 161 -1.61 -13.90 -13.11
C TYR A 161 -0.17 -14.43 -12.95
N GLN A 162 0.62 -14.60 -14.01
CA GLN A 162 2.04 -14.93 -13.83
C GLN A 162 2.94 -13.69 -13.61
N ASN A 163 2.54 -12.51 -14.08
CA ASN A 163 3.33 -11.29 -13.91
C ASN A 163 3.01 -10.54 -12.61
N GLN A 164 1.82 -10.70 -12.00
CA GLN A 164 1.56 -10.23 -10.63
C GLN A 164 2.18 -11.12 -9.53
N ARG A 165 2.48 -12.38 -9.83
CA ARG A 165 3.31 -13.24 -8.95
C ARG A 165 4.78 -12.82 -8.91
N LYS A 166 5.26 -11.98 -9.84
CA LYS A 166 6.61 -11.40 -9.80
C LYS A 166 6.67 -10.33 -8.70
N GLY A 167 6.84 -10.78 -7.46
CA GLY A 167 6.95 -9.89 -6.29
C GLY A 167 6.21 -10.37 -5.04
N LEU A 168 5.46 -11.48 -5.14
CA LEU A 168 4.97 -12.20 -3.97
C LEU A 168 6.11 -13.08 -3.46
N VAL A 169 6.49 -12.89 -2.21
CA VAL A 169 7.62 -13.59 -1.59
C VAL A 169 7.24 -13.91 -0.16
N GLY A 170 7.29 -15.19 0.20
CA GLY A 170 7.12 -15.62 1.58
C GLY A 170 5.70 -15.53 2.10
N ILE A 171 4.73 -15.50 1.20
CA ILE A 171 3.30 -15.50 1.55
C ILE A 171 2.62 -16.83 1.20
N GLU A 172 3.33 -17.74 0.55
CA GLU A 172 2.80 -19.01 0.03
C GLU A 172 2.31 -19.90 1.17
N GLU A 173 3.13 -20.12 2.20
CA GLU A 173 2.77 -20.91 3.39
C GLU A 173 1.55 -20.31 4.11
N HIS A 174 1.50 -18.98 4.23
CA HIS A 174 0.39 -18.26 4.84
C HIS A 174 -0.89 -18.38 4.01
N CYS A 175 -0.80 -18.30 2.68
CA CYS A 175 -1.96 -18.48 1.79
C CYS A 175 -2.50 -19.91 1.88
N GLU A 176 -1.64 -20.93 1.95
CA GLU A 176 -2.07 -22.33 2.08
C GLU A 176 -2.76 -22.59 3.41
N TRP A 177 -2.22 -22.04 4.50
CA TRP A 177 -2.84 -22.15 5.82
C TRP A 177 -4.20 -21.44 5.87
N ILE A 178 -4.28 -20.20 5.37
CA ILE A 178 -5.54 -19.44 5.32
C ILE A 178 -6.55 -20.14 4.40
N GLU A 179 -6.12 -20.67 3.27
CA GLU A 179 -7.00 -21.43 2.37
C GLU A 179 -7.61 -22.65 3.07
N SER A 180 -6.79 -23.42 3.82
CA SER A 180 -7.28 -24.54 4.61
C SER A 180 -8.35 -24.10 5.61
N LEU A 181 -8.13 -22.96 6.28
CA LEU A 181 -9.06 -22.37 7.25
C LEU A 181 -10.38 -21.93 6.61
N LEU A 182 -10.31 -21.31 5.42
CA LEU A 182 -11.49 -20.92 4.65
C LEU A 182 -12.25 -22.15 4.11
N LYS A 183 -11.56 -23.26 3.84
CA LYS A 183 -12.16 -24.51 3.32
C LYS A 183 -12.72 -25.44 4.39
N THR A 184 -12.31 -25.31 5.65
CA THR A 184 -12.86 -26.11 6.76
C THR A 184 -14.24 -25.58 7.18
N GLY A 185 -15.13 -26.45 7.69
CA GLY A 185 -16.38 -26.04 8.35
C GLY A 185 -17.70 -26.21 7.57
N PRO A 186 -18.85 -25.96 8.23
CA PRO A 186 -20.18 -26.10 7.62
C PRO A 186 -20.39 -25.12 6.46
N SER A 187 -21.45 -25.34 5.68
CA SER A 187 -21.87 -24.56 4.51
C SER A 187 -22.30 -23.11 4.82
N GLU A 188 -21.85 -22.52 5.92
CA GLU A 188 -22.20 -21.17 6.35
C GLU A 188 -21.25 -20.12 5.74
N VAL A 189 -21.66 -18.86 5.87
CA VAL A 189 -20.84 -17.69 5.53
C VAL A 189 -19.74 -17.56 6.59
N ARG A 190 -18.50 -17.33 6.15
CA ARG A 190 -17.37 -17.13 7.08
C ARG A 190 -16.62 -15.84 6.80
N THR A 191 -16.12 -15.23 7.85
CA THR A 191 -15.34 -13.99 7.80
C THR A 191 -13.96 -14.18 8.42
N LEU A 192 -12.93 -13.87 7.65
CA LEU A 192 -11.54 -13.82 8.09
C LEU A 192 -11.07 -12.38 8.22
N GLY A 193 -10.63 -11.99 9.41
CA GLY A 193 -9.95 -10.73 9.65
C GLY A 193 -8.44 -10.86 9.49
N ILE A 194 -7.83 -10.08 8.59
CA ILE A 194 -6.38 -9.96 8.42
C ILE A 194 -5.94 -8.65 9.08
N TRP A 195 -5.16 -8.75 10.16
CA TRP A 195 -4.75 -7.62 10.98
C TRP A 195 -3.23 -7.48 11.07
N GLY A 196 -2.76 -6.25 11.30
CA GLY A 196 -1.33 -5.96 11.48
C GLY A 196 -0.95 -4.54 11.10
N MET A 197 0.33 -4.23 11.27
CA MET A 197 0.88 -2.87 11.09
C MET A 197 0.71 -2.31 9.66
N GLY A 198 0.76 -0.99 9.52
CA GLY A 198 0.81 -0.33 8.21
C GLY A 198 2.00 -0.82 7.36
N GLY A 199 1.76 -1.07 6.07
CA GLY A 199 2.82 -1.49 5.14
C GLY A 199 3.35 -2.92 5.30
N ILE A 200 2.80 -3.72 6.23
CA ILE A 200 3.22 -5.11 6.50
C ILE A 200 2.82 -6.11 5.39
N GLY A 201 1.90 -5.74 4.50
CA GLY A 201 1.50 -6.58 3.35
C GLY A 201 0.11 -7.22 3.45
N LYS A 202 -0.77 -6.78 4.37
CA LYS A 202 -2.16 -7.29 4.49
C LYS A 202 -2.94 -7.28 3.16
N THR A 203 -3.00 -6.13 2.49
CA THR A 203 -3.64 -5.98 1.17
C THR A 203 -3.04 -6.92 0.13
N THR A 204 -1.72 -7.13 0.17
CA THR A 204 -1.02 -8.05 -0.74
C THR A 204 -1.41 -9.50 -0.46
N LEU A 205 -1.54 -9.90 0.80
CA LEU A 205 -2.01 -11.22 1.20
C LEU A 205 -3.47 -11.45 0.79
N ALA A 206 -4.35 -10.48 1.05
CA ALA A 206 -5.76 -10.55 0.67
C ALA A 206 -5.94 -10.61 -0.86
N SER A 207 -5.17 -9.82 -1.62
CA SER A 207 -5.14 -9.89 -3.08
C SER A 207 -4.68 -11.26 -3.57
N ALA A 208 -3.62 -11.83 -3.00
CA ALA A 208 -3.13 -13.15 -3.39
C ALA A 208 -4.17 -14.26 -3.12
N LEU A 209 -4.88 -14.19 -1.99
CA LEU A 209 -5.97 -15.10 -1.66
C LEU A 209 -7.16 -14.94 -2.62
N TYR A 210 -7.55 -13.70 -2.94
CA TYR A 210 -8.61 -13.42 -3.89
C TYR A 210 -8.30 -13.98 -5.28
N ASP A 211 -7.09 -13.73 -5.77
CA ASP A 211 -6.63 -14.24 -7.06
C ASP A 211 -6.60 -15.78 -7.08
N LYS A 212 -6.20 -16.40 -5.98
CA LYS A 212 -6.15 -17.86 -5.86
C LYS A 212 -7.54 -18.48 -5.79
N LEU A 213 -8.46 -17.91 -5.02
CA LEU A 213 -9.72 -18.56 -4.65
C LEU A 213 -10.93 -18.10 -5.48
N SER A 214 -10.87 -16.95 -6.14
CA SER A 214 -12.04 -16.34 -6.80
C SER A 214 -12.71 -17.20 -7.88
N HIS A 215 -12.00 -18.18 -8.44
CA HIS A 215 -12.54 -19.11 -9.43
C HIS A 215 -13.47 -20.19 -8.81
N GLU A 216 -13.44 -20.38 -7.49
CA GLU A 216 -14.29 -21.35 -6.76
C GLU A 216 -15.65 -20.76 -6.31
N PHE A 217 -15.93 -19.50 -6.66
CA PHE A 217 -17.08 -18.72 -6.20
C PHE A 217 -17.86 -18.12 -7.38
N GLU A 218 -19.19 -18.02 -7.22
CA GLU A 218 -20.10 -17.47 -8.22
C GLU A 218 -20.14 -15.94 -8.16
N GLY A 219 -20.19 -15.39 -6.95
CA GLY A 219 -20.04 -13.96 -6.69
C GLY A 219 -18.61 -13.64 -6.31
N LYS A 220 -18.06 -12.53 -6.81
CA LYS A 220 -16.70 -12.09 -6.43
C LYS A 220 -16.61 -10.58 -6.42
N ARG A 221 -16.04 -10.04 -5.34
CA ARG A 221 -15.84 -8.60 -5.20
C ARG A 221 -14.58 -8.32 -4.39
N PHE A 222 -13.81 -7.36 -4.85
CA PHE A 222 -12.69 -6.79 -4.11
C PHE A 222 -12.96 -5.29 -3.96
N VAL A 223 -13.09 -4.82 -2.73
CA VAL A 223 -13.36 -3.42 -2.39
C VAL A 223 -12.09 -2.81 -1.82
N THR A 224 -11.47 -1.93 -2.59
CA THR A 224 -10.28 -1.17 -2.19
C THR A 224 -10.62 0.15 -1.50
N ASP A 225 -11.82 0.68 -1.75
CA ASP A 225 -12.30 1.93 -1.17
C ASP A 225 -13.66 1.68 -0.52
N VAL A 226 -13.66 1.58 0.80
CA VAL A 226 -14.81 1.18 1.61
C VAL A 226 -15.88 2.27 1.76
N TRP A 227 -15.73 3.40 1.06
CA TRP A 227 -16.78 4.41 0.89
C TRP A 227 -17.70 4.15 -0.31
N GLU A 228 -17.36 3.20 -1.20
CA GLU A 228 -18.27 2.77 -2.26
C GLU A 228 -19.32 1.81 -1.70
N GLU A 229 -20.60 2.19 -1.79
CA GLU A 229 -21.71 1.29 -1.46
C GLU A 229 -21.59 -0.01 -2.26
N LEU A 230 -21.58 -1.14 -1.55
CA LEU A 230 -21.60 -2.46 -2.17
C LEU A 230 -23.00 -2.74 -2.72
N ASP A 231 -23.14 -2.78 -4.05
CA ASP A 231 -24.34 -3.29 -4.71
C ASP A 231 -24.45 -4.81 -4.49
N MET A 232 -25.08 -5.17 -3.37
CA MET A 232 -25.29 -6.56 -2.93
C MET A 232 -26.31 -7.31 -3.81
N SER A 233 -27.08 -6.62 -4.66
CA SER A 233 -28.10 -7.25 -5.53
C SER A 233 -27.51 -8.32 -6.45
N LYS A 234 -26.24 -8.16 -6.85
CA LYS A 234 -25.54 -9.10 -7.74
C LYS A 234 -24.96 -10.31 -7.00
N LEU A 235 -24.89 -10.24 -5.67
CA LEU A 235 -24.31 -11.25 -4.78
C LEU A 235 -25.38 -12.05 -4.01
N GLN A 236 -26.64 -11.62 -4.10
CA GLN A 236 -27.76 -12.22 -3.40
C GLN A 236 -27.88 -13.73 -3.67
N ASP A 237 -27.95 -14.52 -2.60
CA ASP A 237 -28.08 -15.99 -2.58
C ASP A 237 -26.97 -16.76 -3.32
N LYS A 238 -25.89 -16.09 -3.72
CA LYS A 238 -24.74 -16.70 -4.39
C LYS A 238 -23.63 -17.04 -3.41
N LYS A 239 -22.96 -18.16 -3.65
CA LYS A 239 -21.68 -18.48 -3.00
C LYS A 239 -20.63 -17.46 -3.45
N SER A 240 -20.31 -16.49 -2.58
CA SER A 240 -19.53 -15.31 -2.94
C SER A 240 -18.21 -15.20 -2.18
N LEU A 241 -17.16 -14.68 -2.85
CA LEU A 241 -15.90 -14.27 -2.22
C LEU A 241 -15.78 -12.75 -2.21
N ILE A 242 -15.76 -12.14 -1.03
CA ILE A 242 -15.69 -10.70 -0.85
C ILE A 242 -14.41 -10.34 -0.10
N VAL A 243 -13.66 -9.37 -0.61
CA VAL A 243 -12.55 -8.75 0.13
C VAL A 243 -12.89 -7.30 0.41
N LEU A 244 -12.83 -6.92 1.69
CA LEU A 244 -12.88 -5.54 2.15
C LEU A 244 -11.48 -5.12 2.60
N ASP A 245 -10.86 -4.21 1.86
CA ASP A 245 -9.49 -3.76 2.14
C ASP A 245 -9.46 -2.45 2.95
N ASP A 246 -8.56 -2.40 3.92
CA ASP A 246 -8.25 -1.27 4.82
C ASP A 246 -9.47 -0.69 5.56
N VAL A 247 -10.31 -1.58 6.14
CA VAL A 247 -11.46 -1.17 6.96
C VAL A 247 -10.99 -0.44 8.22
N THR A 248 -11.55 0.75 8.47
CA THR A 248 -11.09 1.66 9.54
C THR A 248 -12.05 1.79 10.72
N THR A 249 -13.33 1.43 10.57
CA THR A 249 -14.34 1.45 11.65
C THR A 249 -15.23 0.22 11.62
N SER A 250 -15.86 -0.13 12.75
CA SER A 250 -16.85 -1.22 12.82
C SER A 250 -18.12 -0.88 12.04
N GLU A 251 -18.55 0.39 12.06
CA GLU A 251 -19.70 0.88 11.29
C GLU A 251 -19.52 0.65 9.78
N GLN A 252 -18.31 0.88 9.24
CA GLN A 252 -18.01 0.54 7.85
C GLN A 252 -18.22 -0.95 7.59
N LEU A 253 -17.73 -1.83 8.47
CA LEU A 253 -17.89 -3.28 8.30
C LEU A 253 -19.37 -3.70 8.32
N GLU A 254 -20.15 -3.15 9.24
CA GLU A 254 -21.59 -3.44 9.39
C GLU A 254 -22.43 -2.90 8.23
N THR A 255 -22.11 -1.72 7.71
CA THR A 255 -22.83 -1.12 6.58
C THR A 255 -22.52 -1.80 5.24
N LEU A 256 -21.28 -2.25 5.05
CA LEU A 256 -20.82 -2.81 3.78
C LEU A 256 -21.33 -4.23 3.52
N ILE A 257 -21.52 -5.04 4.56
CA ILE A 257 -21.90 -6.45 4.39
C ILE A 257 -23.14 -6.75 5.20
N ASN A 258 -24.22 -7.03 4.47
CA ASN A 258 -25.35 -7.76 5.02
C ASN A 258 -25.12 -9.27 4.79
N TYR A 259 -24.75 -9.97 5.86
CA TYR A 259 -24.50 -11.42 5.85
C TYR A 259 -25.73 -12.24 5.44
N ASP A 260 -26.94 -11.74 5.71
CA ASP A 260 -28.20 -12.43 5.38
C ASP A 260 -28.44 -12.53 3.87
N LEU A 261 -27.79 -11.70 3.07
CA LEU A 261 -27.90 -11.73 1.60
C LEU A 261 -26.93 -12.71 0.95
N LEU A 262 -25.96 -13.26 1.68
CA LEU A 262 -24.92 -14.12 1.14
C LEU A 262 -25.36 -15.58 1.10
N GLY A 263 -25.12 -16.24 -0.04
CA GLY A 263 -25.42 -17.65 -0.18
C GLY A 263 -24.51 -18.53 0.71
N PRO A 264 -24.97 -19.74 1.06
CA PRO A 264 -24.17 -20.75 1.76
C PRO A 264 -22.78 -20.95 1.15
N GLY A 265 -21.75 -21.05 2.00
CA GLY A 265 -20.37 -21.24 1.59
C GLY A 265 -19.64 -19.96 1.15
N SER A 266 -20.26 -18.78 1.31
CA SER A 266 -19.61 -17.50 1.04
C SER A 266 -18.45 -17.23 2.00
N ARG A 267 -17.46 -16.45 1.55
CA ARG A 267 -16.26 -16.08 2.30
C ARG A 267 -16.03 -14.58 2.21
N VAL A 268 -15.81 -13.96 3.36
CA VAL A 268 -15.47 -12.55 3.51
C VAL A 268 -14.06 -12.46 4.08
N ILE A 269 -13.21 -11.64 3.47
CA ILE A 269 -11.87 -11.33 3.97
C ILE A 269 -11.83 -9.83 4.27
N VAL A 270 -11.51 -9.47 5.49
CA VAL A 270 -11.43 -8.08 5.94
C VAL A 270 -9.98 -7.76 6.26
N THR A 271 -9.37 -6.76 5.65
CA THR A 271 -8.06 -6.28 6.09
C THR A 271 -8.20 -5.03 6.95
N THR A 272 -7.44 -4.94 8.04
CA THR A 272 -7.48 -3.76 8.91
C THR A 272 -6.18 -3.56 9.68
N ARG A 273 -5.97 -2.34 10.17
CA ARG A 273 -4.89 -1.99 11.10
C ARG A 273 -5.33 -2.04 12.55
N ASN A 274 -6.63 -2.16 12.82
CA ASN A 274 -7.20 -2.11 14.16
C ASN A 274 -7.95 -3.42 14.47
N LYS A 275 -7.40 -4.20 15.40
CA LYS A 275 -7.94 -5.50 15.80
C LYS A 275 -9.38 -5.40 16.33
N GLN A 276 -9.75 -4.30 16.99
CA GLN A 276 -11.07 -4.11 17.58
C GLN A 276 -12.21 -4.16 16.56
N ILE A 277 -11.94 -3.82 15.29
CA ILE A 277 -12.93 -3.89 14.20
C ILE A 277 -13.32 -5.34 13.89
N LEU A 278 -12.42 -6.28 14.18
CA LEU A 278 -12.59 -7.69 13.84
C LEU A 278 -13.38 -8.49 14.88
N GLY A 279 -13.99 -7.84 15.88
CA GLY A 279 -14.75 -8.52 16.93
C GLY A 279 -15.93 -9.36 16.42
N LEU A 280 -16.39 -9.11 15.19
CA LEU A 280 -17.47 -9.85 14.51
C LEU A 280 -16.95 -10.95 13.55
N THR A 281 -15.64 -11.11 13.41
CA THR A 281 -15.06 -12.10 12.48
C THR A 281 -14.88 -13.45 13.15
N ASP A 282 -15.04 -14.54 12.37
CA ASP A 282 -14.88 -15.91 12.89
C ASP A 282 -13.43 -16.21 13.26
N GLU A 283 -12.50 -15.69 12.47
CA GLU A 283 -11.07 -15.98 12.59
C GLU A 283 -10.26 -14.72 12.35
N ILE A 284 -9.18 -14.55 13.12
CA ILE A 284 -8.26 -13.41 13.00
C ILE A 284 -6.86 -13.91 12.71
N TYR A 285 -6.29 -13.45 11.59
CA TYR A 285 -4.93 -13.68 11.19
C TYR A 285 -4.07 -12.42 11.39
N HIS A 286 -3.08 -12.50 12.28
CA HIS A 286 -2.09 -11.44 12.46
C HIS A 286 -0.94 -11.61 11.44
N VAL A 287 -0.70 -10.59 10.63
CA VAL A 287 0.39 -10.59 9.65
C VAL A 287 1.70 -10.20 10.32
N GLU A 288 2.65 -11.12 10.29
CA GLU A 288 3.99 -10.93 10.85
C GLU A 288 4.97 -10.34 9.82
N GLU A 289 6.14 -9.92 10.32
CA GLU A 289 7.26 -9.43 9.53
C GLU A 289 7.83 -10.51 8.60
N LEU A 290 8.29 -10.11 7.41
CA LEU A 290 8.96 -11.04 6.51
C LEU A 290 10.26 -11.56 7.12
N ARG A 291 10.43 -12.89 7.09
CA ARG A 291 11.71 -13.55 7.42
C ARG A 291 12.84 -12.93 6.59
N SER A 292 14.05 -12.89 7.17
CA SER A 292 15.21 -12.23 6.56
C SER A 292 15.52 -12.69 5.12
N HIS A 293 15.39 -13.98 4.82
CA HIS A 293 15.60 -14.50 3.47
C HIS A 293 14.51 -14.08 2.49
N HIS A 294 13.24 -14.00 2.91
CA HIS A 294 12.14 -13.47 2.09
C HIS A 294 12.28 -11.96 1.89
N SER A 295 12.74 -11.22 2.91
CA SER A 295 13.07 -9.81 2.78
C SER A 295 14.15 -9.56 1.74
N LEU A 296 15.21 -10.38 1.74
CA LEU A 296 16.27 -10.31 0.72
C LEU A 296 15.72 -10.57 -0.67
N GLN A 297 14.95 -11.63 -0.84
CA GLN A 297 14.36 -11.98 -2.14
C GLN A 297 13.43 -10.88 -2.65
N LEU A 298 12.57 -10.32 -1.79
CA LEU A 298 11.66 -9.22 -2.16
C LEU A 298 12.44 -7.96 -2.56
N PHE A 299 13.46 -7.60 -1.78
CA PHE A 299 14.32 -6.46 -2.10
C PHE A 299 15.04 -6.66 -3.44
N CYS A 300 15.67 -7.81 -3.65
CA CYS A 300 16.39 -8.11 -4.88
C CYS A 300 15.46 -8.13 -6.10
N LEU A 301 14.26 -8.70 -5.96
CA LEU A 301 13.27 -8.69 -7.04
C LEU A 301 12.85 -7.27 -7.40
N THR A 302 12.68 -6.40 -6.40
CA THR A 302 12.27 -5.01 -6.61
C THR A 302 13.37 -4.18 -7.29
N ILE A 303 14.63 -4.38 -6.91
CA ILE A 303 15.76 -3.55 -7.39
C ILE A 303 16.41 -4.12 -8.65
N PHE A 304 16.61 -5.44 -8.70
CA PHE A 304 17.40 -6.13 -9.71
C PHE A 304 16.54 -6.94 -10.68
N GLY A 305 15.28 -7.23 -10.34
CA GLY A 305 14.44 -8.16 -11.10
C GLY A 305 14.81 -9.64 -10.88
N GLU A 306 15.67 -9.93 -9.91
CA GLU A 306 16.25 -11.25 -9.64
C GLU A 306 16.06 -11.60 -8.15
N LYS A 307 15.97 -12.88 -7.80
CA LYS A 307 15.77 -13.29 -6.39
C LYS A 307 17.02 -13.16 -5.51
N GLN A 308 18.18 -12.93 -6.12
CA GLN A 308 19.47 -12.85 -5.45
C GLN A 308 20.11 -11.48 -5.72
N PRO A 309 20.96 -11.00 -4.81
CA PRO A 309 21.71 -9.77 -5.04
C PRO A 309 22.69 -9.98 -6.21
N LYS A 310 22.95 -8.91 -6.96
CA LYS A 310 24.04 -8.89 -7.93
C LYS A 310 25.39 -8.83 -7.21
N ASP A 311 26.43 -9.37 -7.84
CA ASP A 311 27.79 -9.38 -7.32
C ASP A 311 28.21 -7.99 -6.80
N GLY A 312 28.64 -7.94 -5.54
CA GLY A 312 29.09 -6.72 -4.87
C GLY A 312 28.01 -5.89 -4.18
N TYR A 313 26.74 -6.33 -4.21
CA TYR A 313 25.59 -5.73 -3.50
C TYR A 313 25.15 -6.53 -2.26
N GLU A 314 25.85 -7.59 -1.86
CA GLU A 314 25.46 -8.50 -0.77
C GLU A 314 25.43 -7.77 0.58
N ASP A 315 26.52 -7.07 0.91
CA ASP A 315 26.61 -6.27 2.15
C ASP A 315 25.59 -5.15 2.19
N LEU A 316 25.34 -4.53 1.04
CA LEU A 316 24.37 -3.45 0.92
C LEU A 316 22.96 -3.95 1.16
N SER A 317 22.61 -5.08 0.53
CA SER A 317 21.32 -5.74 0.68
C SER A 317 21.10 -6.15 2.13
N ARG A 318 22.12 -6.69 2.82
CA ARG A 318 22.06 -6.99 4.25
C ARG A 318 21.78 -5.75 5.10
N LYS A 319 22.44 -4.62 4.84
CA LYS A 319 22.20 -3.36 5.56
C LYS A 319 20.78 -2.84 5.35
N VAL A 320 20.26 -2.92 4.13
CA VAL A 320 18.87 -2.56 3.82
C VAL A 320 17.88 -3.42 4.58
N ILE A 321 18.05 -4.75 4.54
CA ILE A 321 17.15 -5.68 5.26
C ILE A 321 17.20 -5.42 6.76
N SER A 322 18.40 -5.15 7.30
CA SER A 322 18.57 -4.81 8.71
C SER A 322 17.88 -3.51 9.10
N TYR A 323 17.72 -2.55 8.18
CA TYR A 323 16.97 -1.32 8.41
C TYR A 323 15.46 -1.55 8.32
N CYS A 324 15.01 -2.22 7.25
CA CYS A 324 13.58 -2.42 7.00
C CYS A 324 12.93 -3.47 7.92
N LYS A 325 13.74 -4.39 8.50
CA LYS A 325 13.30 -5.43 9.45
C LYS A 325 12.00 -6.13 9.04
N GLY A 326 11.97 -6.60 7.79
CA GLY A 326 10.85 -7.42 7.32
C GLY A 326 9.60 -6.65 6.90
N ILE A 327 9.59 -5.31 6.91
CA ILE A 327 8.45 -4.51 6.44
C ILE A 327 8.47 -4.40 4.90
N PRO A 328 7.52 -5.05 4.17
CA PRO A 328 7.54 -5.10 2.71
C PRO A 328 7.48 -3.71 2.04
N LEU A 329 6.67 -2.80 2.58
CA LEU A 329 6.59 -1.43 2.05
C LEU A 329 7.95 -0.72 2.12
N ALA A 330 8.65 -0.83 3.25
CA ALA A 330 9.95 -0.21 3.43
C ALA A 330 10.97 -0.75 2.43
N LEU A 331 10.93 -2.06 2.15
CA LEU A 331 11.78 -2.71 1.14
C LEU A 331 11.47 -2.22 -0.30
N LYS A 332 10.21 -1.86 -0.59
CA LYS A 332 9.77 -1.41 -1.92
C LYS A 332 9.97 0.07 -2.20
N VAL A 333 9.85 0.92 -1.18
CA VAL A 333 10.06 2.38 -1.29
C VAL A 333 11.50 2.70 -1.67
N LEU A 334 12.42 1.85 -1.25
CA LEU A 334 13.82 1.93 -1.58
C LEU A 334 14.04 1.68 -3.09
N ARG A 335 14.65 2.65 -3.78
CA ARG A 335 14.81 2.64 -5.25
C ARG A 335 16.20 2.18 -5.66
N ARG A 336 16.34 1.71 -6.91
CA ARG A 336 17.64 1.37 -7.50
C ARG A 336 18.52 2.62 -7.57
N LYS A 337 19.72 2.54 -7.00
CA LYS A 337 20.77 3.58 -7.02
C LYS A 337 22.12 2.91 -7.28
N SER A 338 23.16 3.68 -7.58
CA SER A 338 24.53 3.16 -7.58
C SER A 338 24.94 2.75 -6.17
N LYS A 339 25.99 1.95 -6.04
CA LYS A 339 26.50 1.46 -4.75
C LYS A 339 26.88 2.62 -3.81
N GLU A 340 27.57 3.62 -4.33
CA GLU A 340 28.09 4.78 -3.57
C GLU A 340 26.94 5.65 -3.06
N VAL A 341 25.95 5.89 -3.92
CA VAL A 341 24.75 6.64 -3.56
C VAL A 341 23.97 5.88 -2.49
N TRP A 342 23.86 4.56 -2.61
CA TRP A 342 23.18 3.73 -1.63
C TRP A 342 23.84 3.76 -0.26
N GLU A 343 25.18 3.67 -0.18
CA GLU A 343 25.89 3.80 1.09
C GLU A 343 25.66 5.16 1.75
N SER A 344 25.64 6.23 0.95
CA SER A 344 25.31 7.57 1.43
C SER A 344 23.87 7.67 1.93
N GLU A 345 22.92 7.10 1.19
CA GLU A 345 21.50 7.12 1.53
C GLU A 345 21.19 6.29 2.77
N LEU A 346 21.84 5.13 2.97
CA LEU A 346 21.69 4.35 4.20
C LEU A 346 22.21 5.12 5.42
N ARG A 347 23.36 5.81 5.29
CA ARG A 347 23.88 6.70 6.35
C ARG A 347 22.92 7.86 6.64
N LYS A 348 22.23 8.35 5.62
CA LYS A 348 21.19 9.38 5.76
C LYS A 348 19.95 8.83 6.46
N LEU A 349 19.45 7.67 6.06
CA LEU A 349 18.26 7.02 6.63
C LEU A 349 18.42 6.72 8.12
N GLN A 350 19.63 6.39 8.57
CA GLN A 350 19.96 6.23 9.99
C GLN A 350 19.81 7.53 10.82
N LYS A 351 19.74 8.70 10.17
CA LYS A 351 19.66 10.01 10.83
C LYS A 351 18.35 10.74 10.54
N ILE A 352 17.88 10.61 9.31
CA ILE A 352 16.72 11.29 8.73
C ILE A 352 15.86 10.20 8.10
N PRO A 353 14.76 9.83 8.75
CA PRO A 353 13.90 8.77 8.25
C PRO A 353 13.25 9.10 6.90
N ASN A 354 12.81 8.06 6.18
CA ASN A 354 12.13 8.22 4.91
C ASN A 354 10.67 8.65 5.10
N MET A 355 10.31 9.84 4.59
CA MET A 355 8.96 10.40 4.76
C MET A 355 7.85 9.62 4.05
N GLU A 356 8.15 8.87 2.97
CA GLU A 356 7.15 8.02 2.31
C GLU A 356 6.77 6.82 3.20
N ILE A 357 7.76 6.20 3.85
CA ILE A 357 7.52 5.14 4.84
C ILE A 357 6.72 5.71 6.02
N HIS A 358 7.16 6.85 6.55
CA HIS A 358 6.49 7.50 7.68
C HIS A 358 5.04 7.85 7.37
N LYS A 359 4.73 8.35 6.17
CA LYS A 359 3.35 8.70 5.79
C LYS A 359 2.40 7.51 5.95
N VAL A 360 2.81 6.31 5.57
CA VAL A 360 1.95 5.12 5.68
C VAL A 360 1.85 4.62 7.11
N LEU A 361 2.96 4.62 7.86
CA LEU A 361 2.97 4.20 9.27
C LEU A 361 2.21 5.17 10.18
N LYS A 362 2.22 6.47 9.85
CA LYS A 362 1.59 7.54 10.60
C LYS A 362 0.06 7.45 10.61
N LEU A 363 -0.56 6.81 9.62
CA LEU A 363 -2.03 6.67 9.56
C LEU A 363 -2.61 6.02 10.82
N SER A 364 -1.94 5.02 11.40
CA SER A 364 -2.39 4.40 12.67
C SER A 364 -2.23 5.33 13.86
N TYR A 365 -1.19 6.18 13.86
CA TYR A 365 -0.93 7.19 14.89
C TYR A 365 -1.91 8.37 14.80
N ASP A 366 -2.25 8.83 13.60
CA ASP A 366 -3.15 9.97 13.41
C ASP A 366 -4.55 9.68 13.96
N GLY A 367 -4.98 8.41 13.94
CA GLY A 367 -6.23 7.93 14.54
C GLY A 367 -6.17 7.60 16.04
N LEU A 368 -5.14 8.05 16.77
CA LEU A 368 -5.07 8.02 18.23
C LEU A 368 -5.60 9.34 18.82
N ASP A 369 -6.19 9.27 20.01
CA ASP A 369 -6.47 10.48 20.81
C ASP A 369 -5.18 11.09 21.37
N ASP A 370 -5.26 12.31 21.91
CA ASP A 370 -4.08 13.05 22.37
C ASP A 370 -3.34 12.34 23.52
N SER A 371 -4.07 11.73 24.46
CA SER A 371 -3.46 10.97 25.56
C SER A 371 -2.73 9.73 25.05
N GLN A 372 -3.32 9.01 24.09
CA GLN A 372 -2.72 7.83 23.46
C GLN A 372 -1.50 8.20 22.63
N LYS A 373 -1.52 9.34 21.94
CA LYS A 373 -0.36 9.88 21.21
C LYS A 373 0.80 10.12 22.15
N ASP A 374 0.56 10.73 23.31
CA ASP A 374 1.62 10.96 24.30
C ASP A 374 2.21 9.67 24.87
N ILE A 375 1.37 8.67 25.15
CA ILE A 375 1.83 7.33 25.58
C ILE A 375 2.70 6.70 24.48
N PHE A 376 2.27 6.77 23.22
CA PHE A 376 3.04 6.26 22.08
C PHE A 376 4.42 6.93 21.98
N LEU A 377 4.48 8.26 22.11
CA LEU A 377 5.74 9.02 22.05
C LEU A 377 6.65 8.70 23.24
N ASP A 378 6.10 8.52 24.44
CA ASP A 378 6.85 8.09 25.63
C ASP A 378 7.48 6.71 25.42
N ILE A 379 6.72 5.76 24.85
CA ILE A 379 7.25 4.42 24.53
C ILE A 379 8.36 4.51 23.48
N ALA A 380 8.15 5.27 22.40
CA ALA A 380 9.11 5.42 21.33
C ALA A 380 10.44 6.06 21.80
N CYS A 381 10.36 7.06 22.69
CA CYS A 381 11.52 7.78 23.19
C CYS A 381 12.21 7.09 24.37
N PHE A 382 11.45 6.48 25.29
CA PHE A 382 11.97 6.08 26.60
C PHE A 382 11.73 4.62 26.96
N PHE A 383 10.58 4.03 26.60
CA PHE A 383 10.11 2.78 27.24
C PHE A 383 10.12 1.52 26.36
N LYS A 384 10.64 1.59 25.14
CA LYS A 384 10.88 0.38 24.35
C LYS A 384 11.77 -0.60 25.14
N ARG A 385 11.36 -1.87 25.20
CA ARG A 385 11.98 -2.98 25.96
C ARG A 385 11.87 -2.87 27.48
N ASN A 386 11.02 -2.00 28.01
CA ASN A 386 10.71 -1.99 29.44
C ASN A 386 9.50 -2.88 29.76
N TYR A 387 9.42 -3.34 31.01
CA TYR A 387 8.31 -4.17 31.49
C TYR A 387 6.97 -3.42 31.42
N LYS A 388 5.93 -4.05 30.89
CA LYS A 388 4.60 -3.46 30.68
C LYS A 388 4.05 -2.80 31.96
N ASP A 389 4.03 -3.55 33.06
CA ASP A 389 3.43 -3.09 34.32
C ASP A 389 4.19 -1.90 34.92
N TRP A 390 5.51 -1.86 34.73
CA TRP A 390 6.35 -0.75 35.19
C TRP A 390 6.10 0.52 34.38
N VAL A 391 5.96 0.38 33.05
CA VAL A 391 5.62 1.52 32.17
C VAL A 391 4.23 2.07 32.51
N ILE A 392 3.25 1.19 32.71
CA ILE A 392 1.90 1.57 33.17
C ILE A 392 2.00 2.40 34.45
N GLY A 393 2.71 1.91 35.47
CA GLY A 393 2.84 2.62 36.75
C GLY A 393 3.40 4.04 36.63
N ILE A 394 4.42 4.26 35.80
CA ILE A 394 5.02 5.59 35.59
C ILE A 394 4.07 6.54 34.87
N LEU A 395 3.39 6.04 33.83
CA LEU A 395 2.47 6.83 33.03
C LEU A 395 1.20 7.19 33.81
N GLU A 396 0.63 6.25 34.58
CA GLU A 396 -0.51 6.50 35.48
C GLU A 396 -0.15 7.53 36.56
N ALA A 397 1.04 7.43 37.17
CA ALA A 397 1.52 8.43 38.13
C ALA A 397 1.64 9.83 37.50
N SER A 398 1.86 9.88 36.19
CA SER A 398 1.92 11.10 35.38
C SER A 398 0.55 11.60 34.90
N GLY A 399 -0.54 10.93 35.26
CA GLY A 399 -1.91 11.32 34.92
C GLY A 399 -2.42 10.81 33.58
N PHE A 400 -1.73 9.85 32.95
CA PHE A 400 -2.19 9.19 31.72
C PHE A 400 -3.05 7.97 32.02
N PHE A 401 -3.99 7.67 31.14
CA PHE A 401 -4.75 6.41 31.15
C PHE A 401 -3.94 5.28 30.49
N ALA A 402 -2.80 4.93 31.09
CA ALA A 402 -1.77 4.10 30.48
C ALA A 402 -2.24 2.68 30.17
N ALA A 403 -3.01 2.07 31.07
CA ALA A 403 -3.53 0.71 30.85
C ALA A 403 -4.40 0.65 29.59
N SER A 404 -5.38 1.56 29.47
CA SER A 404 -6.24 1.66 28.29
C SER A 404 -5.47 2.08 27.04
N GLY A 405 -4.55 3.04 27.17
CA GLY A 405 -3.79 3.54 26.03
C GLY A 405 -2.88 2.48 25.43
N ILE A 406 -2.19 1.67 26.25
CA ILE A 406 -1.33 0.59 25.76
C ILE A 406 -2.14 -0.50 25.04
N GLU A 407 -3.33 -0.86 25.54
CA GLU A 407 -4.22 -1.80 24.83
C GLU A 407 -4.63 -1.26 23.45
N VAL A 408 -4.96 0.04 23.34
CA VAL A 408 -5.26 0.65 22.03
C VAL A 408 -4.05 0.62 21.08
N LEU A 409 -2.83 0.83 21.59
CA LEU A 409 -1.62 0.73 20.77
C LEU A 409 -1.36 -0.72 20.32
N LEU A 410 -1.66 -1.71 21.16
CA LEU A 410 -1.60 -3.13 20.81
C LEU A 410 -2.60 -3.44 19.72
N ASP A 411 -3.86 -3.02 19.85
CA ASP A 411 -4.91 -3.25 18.85
C ASP A 411 -4.61 -2.59 17.51
N LYS A 412 -3.93 -1.44 17.50
CA LYS A 412 -3.50 -0.75 16.28
C LYS A 412 -2.17 -1.28 15.70
N ALA A 413 -1.63 -2.36 16.26
CA ALA A 413 -0.35 -2.97 15.89
C ALA A 413 0.82 -1.98 15.90
N LEU A 414 0.81 -1.00 16.80
CA LEU A 414 1.88 -0.01 16.97
C LEU A 414 2.95 -0.49 17.96
N VAL A 415 2.56 -1.37 18.88
CA VAL A 415 3.45 -2.05 19.83
C VAL A 415 3.06 -3.53 19.92
N THR A 416 3.95 -4.34 20.48
CA THR A 416 3.70 -5.74 20.84
C THR A 416 4.20 -6.01 22.25
N ILE A 417 3.81 -7.14 22.85
CA ILE A 417 4.34 -7.60 24.14
C ILE A 417 5.20 -8.85 23.89
N SER A 418 6.42 -8.84 24.37
CA SER A 418 7.32 -10.01 24.35
C SER A 418 6.89 -11.07 25.37
N ASP A 419 7.43 -12.28 25.24
CA ASP A 419 7.18 -13.39 26.17
C ASP A 419 7.57 -13.07 27.63
N ASP A 420 8.53 -12.16 27.84
CA ASP A 420 8.95 -11.69 29.16
C ASP A 420 8.20 -10.42 29.64
N ASN A 421 7.03 -10.15 29.06
CA ASN A 421 6.14 -9.04 29.41
C ASN A 421 6.76 -7.65 29.22
N ARG A 422 7.57 -7.47 28.17
CA ARG A 422 8.13 -6.16 27.79
C ARG A 422 7.40 -5.58 26.59
N ILE A 423 7.27 -4.25 26.59
CA ILE A 423 6.71 -3.52 25.45
C ILE A 423 7.77 -3.48 24.35
N GLU A 424 7.47 -4.07 23.20
CA GLU A 424 8.27 -3.98 21.99
C GLU A 424 7.62 -3.01 21.00
N MET A 425 8.47 -2.37 20.21
CA MET A 425 8.05 -1.45 19.16
C MET A 425 8.99 -1.62 17.97
N HIS A 426 8.41 -1.87 16.79
CA HIS A 426 9.18 -2.01 15.56
C HIS A 426 10.05 -0.77 15.31
N ASP A 427 11.28 -0.94 14.84
CA ASP A 427 12.25 0.16 14.73
C ASP A 427 11.73 1.31 13.85
N LEU A 428 11.05 1.01 12.74
CA LEU A 428 10.46 2.05 11.88
C LEU A 428 9.30 2.81 12.57
N ILE A 429 8.57 2.17 13.49
CA ILE A 429 7.52 2.83 14.29
C ILE A 429 8.16 3.69 15.38
N GLN A 430 9.24 3.21 15.99
CA GLN A 430 10.03 3.98 16.93
C GLN A 430 10.64 5.22 16.25
N GLU A 431 11.21 5.07 15.06
CA GLU A 431 11.72 6.17 14.23
C GLU A 431 10.62 7.18 13.90
N LEU A 432 9.40 6.73 13.60
CA LEU A 432 8.25 7.61 13.41
C LEU A 432 7.97 8.46 14.66
N GLY A 433 7.84 7.84 15.84
CA GLY A 433 7.58 8.57 17.08
C GLY A 433 8.69 9.57 17.42
N GLN A 434 9.95 9.15 17.25
CA GLN A 434 11.11 9.99 17.47
C GLN A 434 11.19 11.16 16.47
N GLU A 435 10.81 10.96 15.21
CA GLU A 435 10.77 12.05 14.23
C GLU A 435 9.62 13.02 14.52
N ILE A 436 8.47 12.54 15.01
CA ILE A 436 7.37 13.42 15.45
C ILE A 436 7.86 14.40 16.52
N VAL A 437 8.54 13.90 17.56
CA VAL A 437 9.12 14.77 18.59
C VAL A 437 10.20 15.69 18.02
N ARG A 438 11.05 15.18 17.11
CA ARG A 438 12.10 15.99 16.48
C ARG A 438 11.52 17.17 15.69
N GLN A 439 10.35 17.01 15.09
CA GLN A 439 9.64 18.03 14.31
C GLN A 439 9.01 19.13 15.17
N GLU A 440 8.78 18.91 16.47
CA GLU A 440 8.32 19.96 17.40
C GLU A 440 9.28 21.15 17.39
N CYS A 441 10.60 20.89 17.38
CA CYS A 441 11.61 21.90 17.14
C CYS A 441 12.90 21.31 16.55
N ILE A 442 13.05 21.39 15.23
CA ILE A 442 14.22 20.80 14.54
C ILE A 442 15.54 21.40 15.02
N LYS A 443 15.59 22.72 15.24
CA LYS A 443 16.84 23.45 15.51
C LYS A 443 17.25 23.48 16.98
N ASP A 444 16.29 23.35 17.90
CA ASP A 444 16.54 23.51 19.33
C ASP A 444 15.91 22.33 20.11
N PRO A 445 16.72 21.31 20.46
CA PRO A 445 16.23 20.18 21.23
C PRO A 445 15.60 20.60 22.57
N GLY A 446 16.06 21.68 23.21
CA GLY A 446 15.55 22.15 24.51
C GLY A 446 14.09 22.62 24.48
N ARG A 447 13.49 22.73 23.29
CA ARG A 447 12.09 23.10 23.05
C ARG A 447 11.21 21.92 22.60
N ARG A 448 11.69 20.69 22.79
CA ARG A 448 10.94 19.46 22.52
C ARG A 448 10.43 18.84 23.82
N SER A 449 9.30 18.17 23.75
CA SER A 449 8.65 17.47 24.85
C SER A 449 9.53 16.35 25.43
N ARG A 450 10.22 15.61 24.56
CA ARG A 450 11.01 14.42 24.92
C ARG A 450 12.44 14.53 24.44
N LEU A 451 13.40 14.20 25.32
CA LEU A 451 14.83 14.23 25.04
C LEU A 451 15.46 12.86 25.31
N TRP A 452 15.89 12.17 24.26
CA TRP A 452 16.45 10.81 24.36
C TRP A 452 17.81 10.63 23.66
N ARG A 453 18.20 11.56 22.77
CA ARG A 453 19.49 11.52 22.06
C ARG A 453 20.58 12.08 22.96
N HIS A 454 21.56 11.26 23.30
CA HIS A 454 22.55 11.59 24.33
C HIS A 454 23.38 12.85 24.01
N GLU A 455 23.76 13.10 22.76
CA GLU A 455 24.49 14.33 22.40
C GLU A 455 23.61 15.58 22.57
N GLU A 456 22.35 15.48 22.16
CA GLU A 456 21.38 16.58 22.28
C GLU A 456 21.04 16.85 23.74
N VAL A 457 20.82 15.80 24.54
CA VAL A 457 20.56 15.88 25.98
C VAL A 457 21.77 16.49 26.70
N HIS A 458 22.99 16.04 26.38
CA HIS A 458 24.22 16.58 26.93
C HIS A 458 24.30 18.10 26.73
N ASP A 459 24.08 18.59 25.51
CA ASP A 459 24.16 20.01 25.20
C ASP A 459 23.03 20.81 25.84
N VAL A 460 21.80 20.27 25.88
CA VAL A 460 20.66 20.92 26.53
C VAL A 460 20.94 21.12 28.02
N LEU A 461 21.45 20.10 28.70
CA LEU A 461 21.73 20.14 30.12
C LEU A 461 22.96 21.00 30.45
N LYS A 462 24.04 20.88 29.68
CA LYS A 462 25.30 21.63 29.88
C LYS A 462 25.10 23.14 29.73
N TYR A 463 24.25 23.56 28.80
CA TYR A 463 24.05 24.97 28.45
C TYR A 463 22.71 25.53 28.94
N ASN A 464 22.00 24.82 29.83
CA ASN A 464 20.72 25.24 30.43
C ASN A 464 19.68 25.70 29.37
N LYS A 465 19.63 24.98 28.24
CA LYS A 465 18.73 25.27 27.11
C LYS A 465 17.34 24.67 27.26
N GLY A 466 17.15 23.81 28.26
CA GLY A 466 15.83 23.24 28.55
C GLY A 466 14.80 24.31 28.83
N THR A 467 13.62 24.12 28.25
CA THR A 467 12.45 24.99 28.46
C THR A 467 11.37 24.26 29.23
N ASP A 468 10.30 24.98 29.57
CA ASP A 468 9.11 24.45 30.22
C ASP A 468 8.38 23.40 29.38
N VAL A 469 8.63 23.34 28.07
CA VAL A 469 8.07 22.31 27.17
C VAL A 469 8.63 20.91 27.47
N VAL A 470 9.83 20.80 28.06
CA VAL A 470 10.47 19.49 28.29
C VAL A 470 9.73 18.72 29.39
N GLU A 471 9.24 17.53 29.05
CA GLU A 471 8.50 16.64 29.94
C GLU A 471 9.31 15.41 30.36
N GLY A 472 10.21 14.93 29.50
CA GLY A 472 10.95 13.68 29.73
C GLY A 472 12.39 13.74 29.24
N ILE A 473 13.32 13.21 30.05
CA ILE A 473 14.74 13.14 29.71
C ILE A 473 15.28 11.74 30.02
N VAL A 474 15.94 11.13 29.03
CA VAL A 474 16.83 9.98 29.21
C VAL A 474 18.25 10.37 28.82
N LEU A 475 19.17 10.21 29.76
CA LEU A 475 20.60 10.34 29.53
C LEU A 475 21.30 9.01 29.78
N ASP A 476 21.85 8.46 28.71
CA ASP A 476 22.70 7.28 28.77
C ASP A 476 24.18 7.68 28.96
N LEU A 477 24.72 7.40 30.14
CA LEU A 477 26.10 7.73 30.49
C LEU A 477 27.14 6.86 29.76
N TYR A 478 26.76 5.70 29.20
CA TYR A 478 27.67 4.86 28.40
C TYR A 478 28.07 5.53 27.09
N LYS A 479 27.22 6.44 26.58
CA LYS A 479 27.41 7.10 25.29
C LYS A 479 28.07 8.47 25.41
N LEU A 480 28.36 8.91 26.64
CA LEU A 480 29.11 10.14 26.88
C LEU A 480 30.60 9.91 26.68
N THR A 481 31.24 10.81 25.95
CA THR A 481 32.68 10.80 25.67
C THR A 481 33.49 11.62 26.69
N GLY A 482 32.84 12.26 27.67
CA GLY A 482 33.48 13.09 28.69
C GLY A 482 32.56 13.45 29.86
N TYR A 483 33.09 14.25 30.80
CA TYR A 483 32.36 14.74 31.97
C TYR A 483 31.33 15.81 31.59
N LEU A 484 30.09 15.63 32.05
CA LEU A 484 29.02 16.61 31.97
C LEU A 484 28.89 17.34 33.31
N CYS A 485 29.37 18.58 33.40
CA CYS A 485 29.18 19.41 34.57
C CYS A 485 27.84 20.15 34.48
N LEU A 486 26.92 19.81 35.36
CA LEU A 486 25.62 20.44 35.49
C LEU A 486 25.68 21.55 36.54
N SER A 487 25.09 22.68 36.18
CA SER A 487 24.82 23.76 37.12
C SER A 487 23.61 23.44 37.98
N SER A 488 23.51 24.05 39.16
CA SER A 488 22.41 23.80 40.10
C SER A 488 21.02 24.11 39.53
N ASP A 489 20.94 24.97 38.53
CA ASP A 489 19.73 25.43 37.86
C ASP A 489 19.48 24.78 36.50
N SER A 490 20.28 23.78 36.09
CA SER A 490 20.19 23.14 34.77
C SER A 490 18.82 22.54 34.44
N LEU A 491 18.04 22.16 35.44
CA LEU A 491 16.68 21.63 35.29
C LEU A 491 15.58 22.65 35.70
N SER A 492 15.96 23.81 36.23
CA SER A 492 15.01 24.74 36.88
C SER A 492 13.95 25.31 35.94
N LYS A 493 14.26 25.45 34.65
CA LYS A 493 13.33 25.96 33.63
C LYS A 493 12.36 24.89 33.11
N MET A 494 12.65 23.60 33.34
CA MET A 494 11.86 22.48 32.83
C MET A 494 10.72 22.17 33.80
N THR A 495 9.80 23.11 33.95
CA THR A 495 8.74 23.06 34.97
C THR A 495 7.72 21.95 34.74
N ASN A 496 7.61 21.42 33.52
CA ASN A 496 6.74 20.28 33.18
C ASN A 496 7.46 18.93 33.18
N LEU A 497 8.72 18.86 33.63
CA LEU A 497 9.48 17.61 33.68
C LEU A 497 8.80 16.61 34.62
N ARG A 498 8.28 15.53 34.04
CA ARG A 498 7.61 14.41 34.75
C ARG A 498 8.48 13.17 34.85
N PHE A 499 9.44 13.01 33.95
CA PHE A 499 10.30 11.82 33.87
C PHE A 499 11.77 12.20 33.68
N LEU A 500 12.64 11.75 34.59
CA LEU A 500 14.09 11.91 34.47
C LEU A 500 14.81 10.59 34.75
N GLN A 501 15.57 10.12 33.76
CA GLN A 501 16.41 8.93 33.88
C GLN A 501 17.84 9.23 33.41
N ILE A 502 18.80 9.08 34.32
CA ILE A 502 20.24 9.20 34.06
C ILE A 502 20.88 7.88 34.49
N GLN A 503 21.41 7.11 33.54
CA GLN A 503 21.81 5.71 33.76
C GLN A 503 23.27 5.38 33.38
N GLY A 504 23.98 4.56 34.17
CA GLY A 504 25.38 4.12 33.90
C GLY A 504 26.00 3.11 34.89
N TRP A 505 26.99 2.28 34.46
CA TRP A 505 27.56 1.17 35.26
C TRP A 505 28.68 1.52 36.26
N ARG A 506 28.99 0.53 37.11
CA ARG A 506 29.87 0.53 38.31
C ARG A 506 31.36 0.86 38.13
N TYR A 507 31.91 0.99 36.91
CA TYR A 507 33.37 1.21 36.73
C TYR A 507 33.82 2.58 36.16
N ASN A 508 32.93 3.45 35.68
CA ASN A 508 33.30 4.80 35.23
C ASN A 508 33.26 5.79 36.39
N ARG A 509 34.38 6.44 36.74
CA ARG A 509 34.49 7.16 38.02
C ARG A 509 33.42 8.24 38.19
N PHE A 510 33.17 9.15 37.26
CA PHE A 510 31.99 10.04 37.25
C PHE A 510 31.78 10.54 35.82
N ASN A 511 30.56 10.53 35.26
CA ASN A 511 30.27 11.14 33.94
C ASN A 511 29.39 12.39 34.04
N VAL A 512 28.74 12.62 35.19
CA VAL A 512 27.95 13.82 35.47
C VAL A 512 28.40 14.39 36.81
N CYS A 513 28.76 15.67 36.84
CA CYS A 513 29.20 16.40 38.03
C CYS A 513 28.17 17.49 38.36
N LEU A 514 27.78 17.60 39.62
CA LEU A 514 26.93 18.68 40.12
C LEU A 514 27.78 19.58 41.00
N SER A 515 28.37 20.62 40.41
CA SER A 515 29.36 21.46 41.11
C SER A 515 28.78 22.20 42.32
N ASN A 516 27.48 22.50 42.32
CA ASN A 516 26.79 23.25 43.37
C ASN A 516 25.50 22.53 43.86
N GLY A 517 25.45 21.19 43.73
CA GLY A 517 24.23 20.42 43.97
C GLY A 517 23.12 20.69 42.94
N LEU A 518 21.93 20.13 43.18
CA LEU A 518 20.75 20.35 42.35
C LEU A 518 19.75 21.25 43.12
N LYS A 519 19.26 22.34 42.51
CA LYS A 519 18.10 23.05 43.07
C LYS A 519 16.86 22.15 43.01
N SER A 520 15.89 22.43 43.86
CA SER A 520 14.63 21.67 43.97
C SER A 520 14.10 21.27 42.60
N LEU A 521 13.77 19.99 42.46
CA LEU A 521 13.02 19.48 41.32
C LEU A 521 11.59 20.00 41.40
N HIS A 522 10.96 20.19 40.24
CA HIS A 522 9.57 20.62 40.17
C HIS A 522 8.62 19.52 40.65
N ASP A 523 7.49 19.96 41.21
CA ASP A 523 6.42 19.15 41.79
C ASP A 523 5.70 18.23 40.78
N LYS A 524 5.90 18.45 39.48
CA LYS A 524 5.40 17.58 38.40
C LYS A 524 6.23 16.32 38.16
N LEU A 525 7.45 16.23 38.73
CA LEU A 525 8.26 15.03 38.58
C LEU A 525 7.59 13.82 39.23
N ARG A 526 7.50 12.71 38.51
CA ARG A 526 6.90 11.44 38.97
C ARG A 526 7.87 10.30 39.00
N TYR A 527 8.90 10.35 38.16
CA TYR A 527 9.95 9.36 38.14
C TYR A 527 11.32 10.02 38.08
N LEU A 528 12.19 9.62 39.03
CA LEU A 528 13.58 10.00 39.08
C LEU A 528 14.44 8.75 39.23
N HIS A 529 15.21 8.45 38.20
CA HIS A 529 16.30 7.48 38.25
C HIS A 529 17.60 8.21 37.96
N TRP A 530 18.52 8.22 38.91
CA TRP A 530 19.81 8.86 38.72
C TRP A 530 20.91 7.99 39.31
N ASP A 531 21.58 7.23 38.44
CA ASP A 531 22.72 6.41 38.83
C ASP A 531 23.87 7.30 39.31
N ARG A 532 24.37 6.99 40.52
CA ARG A 532 25.48 7.72 41.16
C ARG A 532 25.20 9.21 41.37
N PHE A 533 23.95 9.56 41.64
CA PHE A 533 23.63 10.89 42.14
C PHE A 533 24.44 11.16 43.41
N CYS A 534 25.36 12.13 43.38
CA CYS A 534 26.12 12.53 44.57
C CYS A 534 25.16 13.25 45.53
N LEU A 535 24.74 12.55 46.59
CA LEU A 535 23.81 13.06 47.61
C LEU A 535 24.48 13.79 48.78
N GLU A 536 25.80 13.76 48.90
CA GLU A 536 26.53 14.35 50.03
C GLU A 536 27.92 14.81 49.58
N CYS A 537 28.51 15.88 50.10
CA CYS A 537 28.07 16.91 51.07
C CYS A 537 28.97 18.14 50.87
#